data_AF-A0A1H0F2D7-F1
#
_entry.id   AF-A0A1H0F2D7-F1
#
_cell.length_a   1.000
_cell.length_b   1.000
_cell.length_c   1.000
_cell.angle_alpha   90.00
_cell.angle_beta   90.00
_cell.angle_gamma   90.00
#
_symmetry.space_group_name_H-M   'P 1'
#
loop_
_entity.id
_entity.type
_entity.pdbx_description
1 polymer ?
#
loop_
_entity_poly.entity_id
_entity_poly.type
_entity_poly.pdbx_seq_one_letter_code
_entity_poly.pdbx_strand_id
1 'polypeptide(L)'
;MMNVEHPFWFNRRFLLVLAILICVASFCATVFWGYRDDLFASAGAVVTICGIFLNIKHTMAFHLKIPLIDKYHIKAGAGPMGTKTLSKEMESWVLGVLADEKYGVGFMVVGTVIWAYGTALVQEAMGWI
;
A
#
# COMPACT_ATOMS: atom_id res chain seq x y z
N MET A 1 -23.33 4.19 12.98
CA MET A 1 -21.97 3.96 12.44
C MET A 1 -22.13 3.33 11.07
N MET A 2 -21.71 3.99 9.98
CA MET A 2 -21.68 3.33 8.67
C MET A 2 -20.50 2.35 8.68
N ASN A 3 -20.80 1.05 8.64
CA ASN A 3 -19.83 0.04 8.21
C ASN A 3 -19.53 0.35 6.74
N VAL A 4 -18.53 1.22 6.51
CA VAL A 4 -17.99 1.39 5.17
C VAL A 4 -17.17 0.14 4.93
N GLU A 5 -17.82 -0.89 4.40
CA GLU A 5 -17.13 -2.07 3.89
C GLU A 5 -16.20 -1.58 2.78
N HIS A 6 -14.91 -1.46 3.11
CA HIS A 6 -13.92 -1.19 2.10
C HIS A 6 -13.91 -2.38 1.15
N PRO A 7 -14.02 -2.16 -0.17
CA PRO A 7 -14.05 -3.29 -1.07
C PRO A 7 -12.72 -4.05 -1.01
N PHE A 8 -12.77 -5.36 -1.25
CA PHE A 8 -11.70 -6.29 -0.87
C PHE A 8 -10.31 -5.92 -1.42
N TRP A 9 -10.26 -5.23 -2.57
CA TRP A 9 -9.04 -4.71 -3.20
C TRP A 9 -8.32 -3.62 -2.39
N PHE A 10 -8.92 -3.07 -1.33
CA PHE A 10 -8.27 -2.16 -0.37
C PHE A 10 -7.75 -2.87 0.90
N ASN A 11 -7.77 -4.20 0.94
CA ASN A 11 -7.21 -4.97 2.04
C ASN A 11 -5.69 -5.10 1.88
N ARG A 12 -4.91 -4.60 2.86
CA ARG A 12 -3.44 -4.68 2.82
C ARG A 12 -2.90 -6.08 2.65
N ARG A 13 -3.53 -7.09 3.27
CA ARG A 13 -3.06 -8.48 3.18
C ARG A 13 -3.25 -9.01 1.76
N PHE A 14 -4.39 -8.69 1.16
CA PHE A 14 -4.68 -9.05 -0.22
C PHE A 14 -3.71 -8.38 -1.18
N LEU A 15 -3.50 -7.06 -1.06
CA LEU A 15 -2.57 -6.32 -1.90
C LEU A 15 -1.11 -6.79 -1.74
N LEU A 16 -0.70 -7.18 -0.52
CA LEU A 16 0.62 -7.73 -0.28
C LEU A 16 0.81 -9.09 -0.96
N VAL A 17 -0.17 -9.99 -0.81
CA VAL A 17 -0.14 -11.30 -1.46
C VAL A 17 -0.15 -11.14 -2.98
N LEU A 18 -0.98 -10.25 -3.51
CA LEU A 18 -1.06 -9.96 -4.93
C LEU A 18 0.27 -9.41 -5.47
N ALA A 19 0.86 -8.44 -4.79
CA ALA A 19 2.16 -7.86 -5.16
C ALA A 19 3.26 -8.92 -5.22
N ILE A 20 3.35 -9.79 -4.21
CA ILE A 20 4.34 -10.88 -4.18
C ILE A 20 4.09 -11.85 -5.33
N LEU A 21 2.85 -12.29 -5.52
CA LEU A 21 2.50 -13.24 -6.58
C LEU A 21 2.84 -12.69 -7.96
N ILE A 22 2.51 -11.42 -8.24
CA ILE A 22 2.82 -10.79 -9.53
C ILE A 22 4.33 -10.65 -9.72
N CYS A 23 5.08 -10.21 -8.70
CA CYS A 23 6.53 -10.13 -8.80
C CYS A 23 7.18 -11.49 -9.08
N VAL A 24 6.78 -12.53 -8.35
CA VAL A 24 7.32 -13.89 -8.54
C VAL A 24 6.92 -14.46 -9.90
N ALA A 25 5.65 -14.33 -10.29
CA ALA A 25 5.18 -14.83 -11.58
C ALA A 25 5.88 -14.13 -12.74
N SER A 26 6.01 -12.80 -12.69
CA SER A 26 6.71 -12.04 -13.73
C SER A 26 8.21 -12.37 -13.78
N PHE A 27 8.86 -12.54 -12.63
CA PHE A 27 10.27 -12.95 -12.58
C PHE A 27 10.46 -14.34 -13.21
N CYS A 28 9.66 -15.33 -12.81
CA CYS A 28 9.73 -16.67 -13.37
C CYS A 28 9.41 -16.70 -14.87
N ALA A 29 8.43 -15.92 -15.32
CA ALA A 29 8.08 -15.80 -16.73
C ALA A 29 9.21 -15.21 -17.57
N THR A 30 9.92 -14.19 -17.06
CA THR A 30 11.08 -13.64 -17.76
C THR A 30 12.25 -14.62 -17.76
N VAL A 31 12.60 -15.22 -16.61
CA VAL A 31 13.78 -16.08 -16.48
C VAL A 31 13.63 -17.42 -17.21
N PHE A 32 12.51 -18.12 -17.04
CA PHE A 32 12.35 -19.47 -17.58
C PHE A 32 11.80 -19.50 -19.01
N TRP A 33 10.92 -18.56 -19.35
CA TRP A 33 10.26 -18.56 -20.66
C TRP A 33 10.82 -17.52 -21.64
N GLY A 34 11.69 -16.61 -21.21
CA GLY A 34 12.27 -15.58 -22.07
C GLY A 34 11.22 -14.72 -22.77
N TYR A 35 10.03 -14.58 -22.16
CA TYR A 35 8.86 -14.07 -22.85
C TYR A 35 9.03 -12.59 -23.20
N ARG A 36 9.57 -11.81 -22.25
CA ARG A 36 9.85 -10.37 -22.33
C ARG A 36 10.73 -9.88 -21.16
N ASP A 37 11.75 -9.08 -21.44
CA ASP A 37 12.71 -8.54 -20.47
C ASP A 37 12.13 -7.41 -19.59
N ASP A 38 11.05 -6.78 -20.04
CA ASP A 38 10.35 -5.69 -19.34
C ASP A 38 9.20 -6.18 -18.44
N LEU A 39 8.92 -7.49 -18.42
CA LEU A 39 7.79 -8.04 -17.67
C LEU A 39 7.95 -7.89 -16.15
N PHE A 40 9.19 -8.10 -15.65
CA PHE A 40 9.49 -7.90 -14.23
C PHE A 40 9.49 -6.41 -13.85
N ALA A 41 10.00 -5.53 -14.71
CA ALA A 41 9.87 -4.09 -14.50
C ALA A 41 8.40 -3.64 -14.46
N SER A 42 7.56 -4.20 -15.34
CA SER A 42 6.12 -3.95 -15.36
C SER A 42 5.41 -4.40 -14.07
N ALA A 43 5.88 -5.48 -13.42
CA ALA A 43 5.40 -5.86 -12.09
C ALA A 43 5.66 -4.77 -11.06
N GLY A 44 6.80 -4.09 -11.12
CA GLY A 44 7.12 -2.95 -10.25
C GLY A 44 6.09 -1.81 -10.33
N ALA A 45 5.60 -1.51 -11.54
CA ALA A 45 4.54 -0.53 -11.73
C ALA A 45 3.23 -0.96 -11.03
N VAL A 46 2.87 -2.25 -11.11
CA VAL A 46 1.69 -2.80 -10.43
C VAL A 46 1.83 -2.72 -8.91
N VAL A 47 3.00 -3.05 -8.37
CA VAL A 47 3.30 -2.93 -6.93
C VAL A 47 3.17 -1.47 -6.47
N THR A 48 3.67 -0.53 -7.28
CA THR A 48 3.56 0.91 -7.01
C THR A 48 2.10 1.35 -6.93
N ILE A 49 1.27 0.92 -7.88
CA ILE A 49 -0.16 1.20 -7.92
C ILE A 49 -0.86 0.63 -6.67
N CYS A 50 -0.51 -0.59 -6.23
CA CYS A 50 -1.03 -1.16 -5.00
C CYS A 50 -0.70 -0.29 -3.77
N GLY A 51 0.52 0.25 -3.71
CA GLY A 51 0.93 1.20 -2.66
C GLY A 51 0.14 2.51 -2.69
N ILE A 52 -0.11 3.04 -3.88
CA ILE A 52 -0.96 4.22 -4.08
C ILE A 52 -2.39 3.95 -3.58
N PHE A 53 -2.98 2.78 -3.87
CA PHE A 53 -4.31 2.44 -3.38
C PHE A 53 -4.38 2.38 -1.85
N LEU A 54 -3.36 1.83 -1.19
CA LEU A 54 -3.30 1.80 0.28
C LEU A 54 -3.26 3.21 0.89
N ASN A 55 -2.54 4.13 0.25
CA ASN A 55 -2.51 5.52 0.66
C ASN A 55 -3.87 6.20 0.39
N ILE A 56 -4.42 6.07 -0.83
CA ILE A 56 -5.69 6.72 -1.24
C ILE A 56 -6.90 6.26 -0.43
N LYS A 57 -6.92 5.01 0.02
CA LYS A 57 -7.98 4.42 0.87
C LYS A 57 -8.38 5.34 2.02
N HIS A 58 -7.37 5.94 2.67
CA HIS A 58 -7.55 6.87 3.77
C HIS A 58 -7.43 8.33 3.32
N THR A 59 -6.87 8.59 2.13
CA THR A 59 -6.88 9.92 1.50
C THR A 59 -8.29 10.42 1.14
N MET A 60 -9.28 9.56 0.91
CA MET A 60 -10.69 10.01 0.82
C MET A 60 -11.22 10.58 2.14
N ALA A 61 -10.67 10.16 3.29
CA ALA A 61 -10.88 10.82 4.58
C ALA A 61 -9.92 12.01 4.82
N PHE A 62 -8.97 12.26 3.91
CA PHE A 62 -7.96 13.32 3.93
C PHE A 62 -8.33 14.48 2.98
N HIS A 63 -9.12 14.22 1.93
CA HIS A 63 -9.77 15.24 1.10
C HIS A 63 -10.74 16.11 1.91
N LEU A 64 -11.30 15.55 2.99
CA LEU A 64 -12.06 16.30 4.00
C LEU A 64 -11.18 17.17 4.92
N LYS A 65 -9.85 17.23 4.69
CA LYS A 65 -8.86 18.05 5.41
C LYS A 65 -9.03 18.04 6.93
N ILE A 66 -9.23 16.86 7.52
CA ILE A 66 -9.23 16.75 8.98
C ILE A 66 -7.80 16.39 9.41
N PRO A 67 -7.07 17.28 10.13
CA PRO A 67 -5.78 16.95 10.72
C PRO A 67 -5.85 15.65 11.52
N LEU A 68 -4.80 14.82 11.51
CA LEU A 68 -4.79 13.55 12.26
C LEU A 68 -5.09 13.76 13.76
N ILE A 69 -4.66 14.88 14.32
CA ILE A 69 -4.95 15.29 15.71
C ILE A 69 -6.41 15.78 15.86
N ASP A 70 -6.97 16.47 14.87
CA ASP A 70 -8.37 16.87 14.88
C ASP A 70 -9.32 15.69 14.60
N LYS A 71 -8.88 14.66 13.86
CA LYS A 71 -9.60 13.38 13.72
C LYS A 71 -9.72 12.66 15.07
N TYR A 72 -8.71 12.80 15.91
CA TYR A 72 -8.67 12.31 17.29
C TYR A 72 -9.68 13.08 18.16
N HIS A 73 -9.66 14.41 18.11
CA HIS A 73 -10.51 15.27 18.93
C HIS A 73 -12.00 15.27 18.51
N ILE A 74 -12.29 15.32 17.21
CA ILE A 74 -13.66 15.35 16.67
C ILE A 74 -14.40 14.03 16.90
N LYS A 75 -13.73 12.87 16.71
CA LYS A 75 -14.37 11.57 16.96
C LYS A 75 -14.44 11.18 18.45
N ALA A 76 -13.48 11.62 19.26
CA ALA A 76 -13.53 11.40 20.71
C ALA A 76 -14.57 12.31 21.41
N GLY A 77 -15.16 13.28 20.70
CA GLY A 77 -15.99 14.32 21.30
C GLY A 77 -15.20 15.25 22.23
N ALA A 78 -13.87 15.28 22.09
CA ALA A 78 -12.97 16.09 22.87
C ALA A 78 -12.90 17.49 22.27
N GLY A 79 -13.96 18.27 22.48
CA GLY A 79 -13.86 19.73 22.43
C GLY A 79 -12.93 20.25 23.53
N PRO A 80 -12.67 21.58 23.59
CA PRO A 80 -11.70 22.20 24.51
C PRO A 80 -11.96 21.99 26.02
N MET A 81 -13.02 21.26 26.38
CA MET A 81 -13.45 20.95 27.75
C MET A 81 -13.81 19.45 27.95
N GLY A 82 -13.25 18.51 27.18
CA GLY A 82 -13.71 17.10 27.20
C GLY A 82 -12.62 16.06 27.38
N THR A 83 -12.39 15.64 28.63
CA THR A 83 -11.67 14.41 29.01
C THR A 83 -12.49 13.17 28.65
N LYS A 84 -12.33 12.62 27.45
CA LYS A 84 -12.79 11.25 27.15
C LYS A 84 -11.59 10.37 26.83
N THR A 85 -11.34 9.39 27.69
CA THR A 85 -10.42 8.28 27.44
C THR A 85 -10.79 7.60 26.13
N LEU A 86 -9.82 7.39 25.23
CA LEU A 86 -10.05 6.72 23.96
C LEU A 86 -10.64 5.31 24.18
N SER A 87 -11.64 4.95 23.39
CA SER A 87 -12.02 3.54 23.31
C SER A 87 -10.93 2.76 22.58
N LYS A 88 -10.64 1.54 23.06
CA LYS A 88 -9.66 0.63 22.42
C LYS A 88 -9.95 0.38 20.94
N GLU A 89 -11.22 0.43 20.54
CA GLU A 89 -11.66 0.28 19.15
C GLU A 89 -11.15 1.42 18.26
N MET A 90 -11.19 2.65 18.76
CA MET A 90 -10.78 3.82 18.00
C MET A 90 -9.25 3.90 17.86
N GLU A 91 -8.53 3.51 18.91
CA GLU A 91 -7.08 3.36 18.88
C GLU A 91 -6.64 2.29 17.85
N SER A 92 -7.28 1.12 17.86
CA SER A 92 -7.03 0.04 16.90
C SER A 92 -7.27 0.48 15.46
N TRP A 93 -8.33 1.27 15.22
CA TRP A 93 -8.61 1.84 13.90
C TRP A 93 -7.50 2.80 13.44
N VAL A 94 -7.04 3.72 14.30
CA VAL A 94 -5.96 4.68 13.98
C VAL A 94 -4.65 3.95 13.67
N LEU A 95 -4.29 2.95 14.49
CA LEU A 95 -3.12 2.11 14.24
C LEU A 95 -3.25 1.36 12.90
N GLY A 96 -4.47 0.94 12.55
CA GLY A 96 -4.78 0.33 11.26
C GLY A 96 -4.51 1.26 10.07
N VAL A 97 -4.89 2.53 10.18
CA VAL A 97 -4.65 3.59 9.17
C VAL A 97 -3.15 3.87 9.03
N LEU A 98 -2.45 4.12 10.14
CA LEU A 98 -1.01 4.39 10.14
C LEU A 98 -0.21 3.23 9.54
N ALA A 99 -0.64 1.99 9.82
CA ALA A 99 -0.05 0.83 9.19
C ALA A 99 -0.29 0.83 7.68
N ASP A 100 -1.53 1.06 7.21
CA ASP A 100 -1.85 1.11 5.77
C ASP A 100 -1.00 2.16 5.04
N GLU A 101 -0.78 3.35 5.62
CA GLU A 101 0.08 4.39 5.04
C GLU A 101 1.55 3.96 4.95
N LYS A 102 2.09 3.37 6.02
CA LYS A 102 3.48 2.86 6.03
C LYS A 102 3.70 1.77 4.98
N TYR A 103 2.77 0.82 4.88
CA TYR A 103 2.84 -0.22 3.85
C TYR A 103 2.65 0.36 2.45
N GLY A 104 1.75 1.33 2.28
CA GLY A 104 1.53 2.02 1.01
C GLY A 104 2.79 2.72 0.50
N VAL A 105 3.46 3.50 1.35
CA VAL A 105 4.76 4.12 1.02
C VAL A 105 5.82 3.06 0.71
N GLY A 106 5.92 2.01 1.52
CA GLY A 106 6.86 0.90 1.27
C GLY A 106 6.66 0.25 -0.10
N PHE A 107 5.41 -0.01 -0.47
CA PHE A 107 5.06 -0.59 -1.77
C PHE A 107 5.39 0.35 -2.92
N MET A 108 5.14 1.66 -2.76
CA MET A 108 5.52 2.64 -3.76
C MET A 108 7.03 2.67 -3.99
N VAL A 109 7.84 2.69 -2.93
CA VAL A 109 9.30 2.73 -3.03
C VAL A 109 9.82 1.45 -3.69
N VAL A 110 9.44 0.28 -3.16
CA VAL A 110 9.89 -1.01 -3.70
C VAL A 110 9.43 -1.21 -5.14
N GLY A 111 8.16 -0.91 -5.42
CA GLY A 111 7.60 -1.00 -6.77
C GLY A 111 8.32 -0.08 -7.75
N THR A 112 8.65 1.16 -7.35
CA THR A 112 9.37 2.10 -8.21
C THR A 112 10.80 1.65 -8.49
N VAL A 113 11.49 1.08 -7.50
CA VAL A 113 12.83 0.51 -7.68
C VAL A 113 12.79 -0.67 -8.65
N ILE A 114 11.84 -1.59 -8.48
CA ILE A 114 11.64 -2.72 -9.41
C ILE A 114 11.27 -2.20 -10.80
N TRP A 115 10.46 -1.13 -10.89
CA TRP A 115 10.06 -0.58 -12.17
C TRP A 115 11.24 0.07 -12.92
N ALA A 116 12.09 0.81 -12.20
CA ALA A 116 13.23 1.49 -12.79
C ALA A 116 14.37 0.53 -13.16
N TYR A 117 14.64 -0.48 -12.33
CA TYR A 117 15.84 -1.33 -12.45
C TYR A 117 15.55 -2.82 -12.68
N GLY A 118 14.28 -3.23 -12.70
CA GLY A 118 13.91 -4.65 -12.77
C GLY A 118 14.45 -5.37 -13.99
N THR A 119 14.45 -4.72 -15.15
CA THR A 119 15.03 -5.30 -16.37
C THR A 119 16.52 -5.54 -16.23
N ALA A 120 17.28 -4.57 -15.74
CA ALA A 120 18.73 -4.71 -15.54
C ALA A 120 19.05 -5.83 -14.52
N LEU A 121 18.32 -5.88 -13.41
CA LEU A 121 18.49 -6.91 -12.38
C LEU A 121 18.25 -8.33 -12.92
N VAL A 122 17.24 -8.49 -13.77
CA VAL A 122 16.95 -9.81 -14.38
C VAL A 122 18.02 -10.16 -15.41
N GLN A 123 18.46 -9.21 -16.24
CA GLN A 123 19.51 -9.46 -17.23
C GLN A 123 20.86 -9.84 -16.58
N GLU A 124 21.23 -9.18 -15.48
CA GLU A 124 22.40 -9.55 -14.67
C GLU A 124 22.24 -10.95 -14.07
N ALA A 125 21.07 -11.28 -13.51
CA ALA A 125 20.80 -12.61 -12.96
C ALA A 125 20.84 -13.74 -14.00
N MET A 126 20.56 -13.43 -15.26
CA MET A 126 20.63 -14.36 -16.39
C MET A 126 22.01 -14.41 -17.06
N GLY A 127 22.96 -13.56 -16.65
CA GLY A 127 24.29 -13.46 -17.25
C GLY A 127 24.29 -12.94 -18.69
N TRP A 128 23.30 -12.10 -19.04
CA TRP A 128 23.16 -11.50 -20.37
C TRP A 128 23.96 -10.20 -20.55
N ILE A 129 24.45 -9.64 -19.44
CA ILE A 129 25.35 -8.51 -19.29
C ILE A 129 26.32 -8.83 -18.15
#